data_AF-A0A2E7A3C4-F1
#
_entry.id   AF-A0A2E7A3C4-F1
#
_cell.length_a   1.000
_cell.length_b   1.000
_cell.length_c   1.000
_cell.angle_alpha   90.00
_cell.angle_beta   90.00
_cell.angle_gamma   90.00
#
_symmetry.space_group_name_H-M   'P 1'
#
loop_
_entity.id
_entity.type
_entity.pdbx_description
1 polymer ?
#
loop_
_entity_poly.entity_id
_entity_poly.type
_entity_poly.pdbx_seq_one_letter_code
_entity_poly.pdbx_strand_id
1 'polypeptide(L)'
;MLRASSEALSSEVNIDRLEAGAQVTNGDLLVRYAESAVRGDSDLPSVRKEVELAVGTHGLIEAAATVSAFEGLNRLADATGIQLDAGLADESADFRTALGLDSYSGAASTTSQGSPGRAADVMGIFR
;
A
#
# COMPACT_ATOMS: atom_id res chain seq x y z
N MET A 1 -1.43 7.83 5.06
CA MET A 1 -2.46 7.48 6.06
C MET A 1 -1.87 6.95 7.37
N LEU A 2 -1.06 5.88 7.38
CA LEU A 2 -0.51 5.32 8.64
C LEU A 2 0.38 6.30 9.42
N ARG A 3 1.37 6.94 8.78
CA ARG A 3 2.31 7.87 9.45
C ARG A 3 1.63 9.11 10.07
N ALA A 4 0.70 9.73 9.33
CA ALA A 4 -0.08 10.86 9.82
C ALA A 4 -1.01 10.46 10.97
N SER A 5 -1.56 9.24 10.95
CA SER A 5 -2.35 8.72 12.07
C SER A 5 -1.47 8.39 13.29
N SER A 6 -0.24 7.91 13.09
CA SER A 6 0.73 7.65 14.17
C SER A 6 1.16 8.91 14.90
N GLU A 7 1.39 10.01 14.18
CA GLU A 7 1.71 11.31 14.79
C GLU A 7 0.52 11.87 15.59
N ALA A 8 -0.71 11.74 15.07
CA ALA A 8 -1.92 12.16 15.79
C ALA A 8 -2.19 11.33 17.06
N LEU A 9 -1.81 10.06 17.08
CA LEU A 9 -1.95 9.17 18.24
C LEU A 9 -0.70 9.08 19.12
N SER A 10 0.38 9.79 18.78
CA SER A 10 1.70 9.65 19.43
C SER A 10 2.16 8.18 19.55
N SER A 11 1.84 7.36 18.55
CA SER A 11 2.16 5.94 18.54
C SER A 11 3.35 5.66 17.63
N GLU A 12 4.33 4.93 18.14
CA GLU A 12 5.48 4.49 17.35
C GLU A 12 5.05 3.28 16.49
N VAL A 13 5.01 3.47 15.17
CA VAL A 13 4.72 2.37 14.23
C VAL A 13 6.01 1.69 13.83
N ASN A 14 6.08 0.40 14.15
CA ASN A 14 7.16 -0.47 13.72
C ASN A 14 6.76 -1.14 12.39
N ILE A 15 7.43 -0.73 11.30
CA ILE A 15 7.14 -1.21 9.94
C ILE A 15 7.51 -2.68 9.79
N ASP A 16 8.64 -3.12 10.36
CA ASP A 16 9.10 -4.50 10.32
C ASP A 16 8.06 -5.46 10.93
N ARG A 17 7.38 -5.03 12.00
CA ARG A 17 6.30 -5.81 12.62
C ARG A 17 5.08 -5.92 11.72
N LEU A 18 4.80 -4.91 10.91
CA LEU A 18 3.65 -4.91 10.00
C LEU A 18 3.89 -5.90 8.86
N GLU A 19 5.09 -5.88 8.29
CA GLU A 19 5.53 -6.81 7.25
C GLU A 19 5.56 -8.26 7.75
N ALA A 20 5.85 -8.46 9.04
CA ALA A 20 5.79 -9.76 9.71
C ALA A 20 4.39 -10.16 10.21
N GLY A 21 3.31 -9.60 9.64
CA GLY A 21 1.94 -10.00 9.97
C GLY A 21 1.36 -9.39 11.24
N ALA A 22 1.94 -8.30 11.75
CA ALA A 22 1.41 -7.46 12.81
C ALA A 22 0.98 -8.20 14.11
N GLN A 23 1.67 -9.30 14.45
CA GLN A 23 1.35 -10.18 15.59
C GLN A 23 -0.04 -10.82 15.54
N VAL A 24 -0.65 -10.88 14.36
CA VAL A 24 -1.87 -11.65 14.12
C VAL A 24 -1.50 -13.13 14.07
N THR A 25 -2.36 -13.99 14.62
CA THR A 25 -2.20 -15.45 14.50
C THR A 25 -2.12 -15.84 13.02
N ASN A 26 -1.05 -16.56 12.63
CA ASN A 26 -0.72 -16.89 11.23
C ASN A 26 -0.52 -15.66 10.31
N GLY A 27 -0.24 -14.48 10.87
CA GLY A 27 -0.16 -13.23 10.11
C GLY A 27 0.95 -13.22 9.06
N ASP A 28 2.10 -13.81 9.35
CA ASP A 28 3.22 -13.99 8.43
C ASP A 28 2.82 -14.83 7.20
N LEU A 29 2.12 -15.93 7.43
CA LEU A 29 1.59 -16.80 6.38
C LEU A 29 0.51 -16.09 5.54
N LEU A 30 -0.36 -15.31 6.18
CA LEU A 30 -1.39 -14.52 5.49
C LEU A 30 -0.77 -13.41 4.62
N VAL A 31 0.27 -12.73 5.12
CA VAL A 31 1.04 -11.75 4.33
C VAL A 31 1.68 -12.44 3.14
N ARG A 32 2.37 -13.59 3.33
CA ARG A 32 2.98 -14.33 2.23
C ARG A 32 1.97 -14.76 1.17
N TYR A 33 0.79 -15.21 1.60
CA TYR A 33 -0.30 -15.56 0.68
C TYR A 33 -0.78 -14.35 -0.13
N ALA A 34 -1.02 -13.21 0.53
CA ALA A 34 -1.42 -11.99 -0.16
C ALA A 34 -0.38 -11.55 -1.19
N GLU A 35 0.89 -11.55 -0.82
CA GLU A 35 1.99 -11.22 -1.73
C GLU A 35 2.07 -12.14 -2.94
N SER A 36 2.05 -13.46 -2.71
CA SER A 36 2.11 -14.48 -3.76
C SER A 36 0.91 -14.36 -4.72
N ALA A 37 -0.28 -14.07 -4.18
CA ALA A 37 -1.50 -13.88 -4.96
C ALA A 37 -1.47 -12.62 -5.83
N VAL A 38 -0.95 -11.50 -5.30
CA VAL A 38 -0.87 -10.22 -6.02
C VAL A 38 0.21 -10.25 -7.10
N ARG A 39 1.40 -10.80 -6.79
CA ARG A 39 2.53 -10.88 -7.73
C ARG A 39 2.34 -11.98 -8.78
N GLY A 40 1.43 -12.93 -8.53
CA GLY A 40 1.26 -14.11 -9.38
C GLY A 40 2.45 -15.06 -9.29
N ASP A 41 3.02 -15.20 -8.09
CA ASP A 41 4.18 -16.07 -7.85
C ASP A 41 3.81 -17.54 -8.15
N SER A 42 4.78 -18.31 -8.63
CA SER A 42 4.57 -19.73 -8.99
C SER A 42 4.23 -20.63 -7.79
N ASP A 43 4.52 -20.18 -6.56
CA ASP A 43 4.29 -20.94 -5.34
C ASP A 43 2.88 -20.73 -4.73
N LEU A 44 2.05 -19.87 -5.33
CA LEU A 44 0.70 -19.58 -4.87
C LEU A 44 -0.13 -20.83 -4.55
N PRO A 45 -0.10 -21.93 -5.35
CA PRO A 45 -0.83 -23.15 -5.00
C PRO A 45 -0.35 -23.80 -3.69
N SER A 46 0.94 -23.73 -3.37
CA SER A 46 1.50 -24.26 -2.11
C SER A 46 1.06 -23.41 -0.94
N VAL A 47 1.30 -22.10 -1.01
CA VAL A 47 0.98 -21.16 0.07
C VAL A 47 -0.52 -21.15 0.36
N ARG A 48 -1.38 -21.24 -0.67
CA ARG A 48 -2.83 -21.40 -0.52
C ARG A 48 -3.20 -22.61 0.34
N LYS A 49 -2.55 -23.74 0.10
CA LYS A 49 -2.79 -24.98 0.85
C LYS A 49 -2.31 -24.87 2.29
N GLU A 50 -1.18 -24.22 2.52
CA GLU A 50 -0.66 -23.94 3.86
C GLU A 50 -1.62 -23.05 4.66
N VAL A 51 -2.16 -21.99 4.04
CA VAL A 51 -3.21 -21.15 4.65
C VAL A 51 -4.44 -21.99 4.98
N GLU A 52 -4.95 -22.80 4.04
CA GLU A 52 -6.12 -23.64 4.31
C GLU A 52 -5.91 -24.58 5.50
N LEU A 53 -4.71 -25.17 5.64
CA LEU A 53 -4.38 -26.03 6.77
C LEU A 53 -4.30 -25.25 8.09
N ALA A 54 -3.83 -24.01 8.06
CA ALA A 54 -3.64 -23.19 9.26
C ALA A 54 -4.91 -22.49 9.76
N VAL A 55 -5.78 -22.02 8.85
CA VAL A 55 -6.98 -21.23 9.19
C VAL A 55 -8.31 -21.87 8.77
N GLY A 56 -8.25 -23.02 8.09
CA GLY A 56 -9.42 -23.71 7.55
C GLY A 56 -9.94 -23.12 6.25
N THR A 57 -10.84 -23.85 5.58
CA THR A 57 -11.40 -23.46 4.28
C THR A 57 -12.14 -22.11 4.34
N HIS A 58 -12.92 -21.84 5.41
CA HIS A 58 -13.61 -20.55 5.55
C HIS A 58 -12.61 -19.39 5.70
N GLY A 59 -11.57 -19.57 6.51
CA GLY A 59 -10.51 -18.57 6.67
C GLY A 59 -9.74 -18.32 5.36
N LEU A 60 -9.49 -19.37 4.56
CA LEU A 60 -8.90 -19.20 3.22
C LEU A 60 -9.80 -18.38 2.30
N ILE A 61 -11.12 -18.63 2.31
CA ILE A 61 -12.08 -17.87 1.50
C ILE A 61 -12.07 -16.40 1.90
N GLU A 62 -12.11 -16.10 3.21
CA GLU A 62 -12.05 -14.73 3.71
C GLU A 62 -10.74 -14.05 3.33
N ALA A 63 -9.59 -14.71 3.51
CA ALA A 63 -8.29 -14.19 3.09
C ALA A 63 -8.26 -13.89 1.58
N ALA A 64 -8.75 -14.81 0.75
CA ALA A 64 -8.84 -14.59 -0.69
C ALA A 64 -9.76 -13.43 -1.07
N ALA A 65 -10.90 -13.28 -0.38
CA ALA A 65 -11.82 -12.18 -0.58
C ALA A 65 -11.18 -10.84 -0.20
N THR A 66 -10.47 -10.78 0.93
CA THR A 66 -9.73 -9.58 1.36
C THR A 66 -8.69 -9.18 0.33
N VAL A 67 -7.83 -10.10 -0.11
CA VAL A 67 -6.82 -9.82 -1.15
C VAL A 67 -7.47 -9.28 -2.42
N SER A 68 -8.54 -9.94 -2.88
CA SER A 68 -9.25 -9.54 -4.10
C SER A 68 -9.89 -8.16 -4.00
N ALA A 69 -10.43 -7.81 -2.82
CA ALA A 69 -11.04 -6.51 -2.59
C ALA A 69 -10.00 -5.36 -2.69
N PHE A 70 -8.82 -5.53 -2.07
CA PHE A 70 -7.75 -4.52 -2.15
C PHE A 70 -7.18 -4.40 -3.56
N GLU A 71 -6.97 -5.51 -4.27
CA GLU A 71 -6.55 -5.47 -5.67
C GLU A 71 -7.59 -4.82 -6.59
N GLY A 72 -8.88 -5.06 -6.32
CA GLY A 72 -9.96 -4.37 -7.02
C GLY A 72 -9.92 -2.85 -6.82
N LEU A 73 -9.66 -2.40 -5.58
CA LEU A 73 -9.52 -0.99 -5.25
C LEU A 73 -8.29 -0.36 -5.93
N ASN A 74 -7.15 -1.07 -5.98
CA ASN A 74 -5.95 -0.61 -6.69
C ASN A 74 -6.24 -0.38 -8.18
N ARG A 75 -6.88 -1.35 -8.85
CA ARG A 75 -7.25 -1.20 -10.27
C ARG A 75 -8.25 -0.09 -10.51
N LEU A 76 -9.19 0.11 -9.60
CA LEU A 76 -10.13 1.23 -9.69
C LEU A 76 -9.37 2.56 -9.56
N ALA A 77 -8.47 2.67 -8.58
CA ALA A 77 -7.64 3.85 -8.38
C ALA A 77 -6.79 4.17 -9.62
N ASP A 78 -6.17 3.16 -10.22
CA ASP A 78 -5.40 3.29 -11.46
C ASP A 78 -6.27 3.73 -12.64
N ALA A 79 -7.49 3.22 -12.74
CA ALA A 79 -8.41 3.55 -13.82
C ALA A 79 -9.03 4.95 -13.68
N THR A 80 -9.34 5.37 -12.45
CA THR A 80 -9.97 6.67 -12.19
C THR A 80 -8.97 7.80 -11.99
N GLY A 81 -7.73 7.47 -11.65
CA GLY A 81 -6.70 8.45 -11.35
C GLY A 81 -6.90 9.14 -10.01
N ILE A 82 -6.53 8.50 -8.90
CA ILE A 82 -6.51 9.19 -7.60
C ILE A 82 -5.42 10.26 -7.63
N GLN A 83 -5.83 11.53 -7.54
CA GLN A 83 -4.89 12.63 -7.48
C GLN A 83 -4.13 12.60 -6.15
N LEU A 84 -2.82 12.89 -6.21
CA LEU A 84 -2.13 13.35 -5.01
C LEU A 84 -2.70 14.70 -4.59
N ASP A 85 -2.77 14.94 -3.29
CA ASP A 85 -3.00 16.28 -2.77
C ASP A 85 -1.96 17.24 -3.34
N ALA A 86 -2.36 18.48 -3.65
CA ALA A 86 -1.52 19.44 -4.37
C ALA A 86 -0.20 19.71 -3.64
N GLY A 87 -0.21 19.82 -2.31
CA GLY A 87 1.01 20.07 -1.56
C GLY A 87 1.91 18.85 -1.48
N LEU A 88 1.35 17.64 -1.39
CA LEU A 88 2.12 16.40 -1.50
C LEU A 88 2.68 16.20 -2.92
N ALA A 89 1.92 16.57 -3.94
CA ALA A 89 2.32 16.51 -5.34
C ALA A 89 3.51 17.43 -5.62
N ASP A 90 3.54 18.62 -5.03
CA ASP A 90 4.65 19.54 -5.18
C ASP A 90 5.85 19.10 -4.33
N GLU A 91 5.66 18.74 -3.06
CA GLU A 91 6.77 18.35 -2.19
C GLU A 91 7.50 17.07 -2.66
N SER A 92 6.79 16.13 -3.29
CA SER A 92 7.38 14.89 -3.81
C SER A 92 7.83 14.96 -5.27
N ALA A 93 7.76 16.13 -5.92
CA ALA A 93 8.05 16.27 -7.35
C ALA A 93 9.47 15.81 -7.73
N ASP A 94 10.49 16.19 -6.96
CA ASP A 94 11.89 15.80 -7.18
C ASP A 94 12.09 14.28 -7.09
N PHE A 95 11.51 13.65 -6.07
CA PHE A 95 11.61 12.22 -5.84
C PHE A 95 10.88 11.40 -6.91
N ARG A 96 9.68 11.84 -7.32
CA ARG A 96 8.95 11.16 -8.42
C ARG A 96 9.75 11.20 -9.71
N THR A 97 10.32 12.35 -10.05
CA THR A 97 11.19 12.46 -11.22
C THR A 97 12.44 11.60 -11.09
N ALA A 98 13.13 11.63 -9.95
CA ALA A 98 14.35 10.85 -9.72
C ALA A 98 14.12 9.33 -9.79
N LEU A 99 12.96 8.86 -9.32
CA LEU A 99 12.56 7.45 -9.40
C LEU A 99 11.91 7.07 -10.74
N GLY A 100 11.71 8.03 -11.65
CA GLY A 100 11.04 7.80 -12.94
C GLY A 100 9.53 7.53 -12.82
N LEU A 101 8.90 7.88 -11.70
CA LEU A 101 7.49 7.64 -11.46
C LEU A 101 6.59 8.44 -12.41
N ASP A 102 7.09 9.55 -12.95
CA ASP A 102 6.38 10.37 -13.94
C ASP A 102 6.20 9.65 -15.30
N SER A 103 6.89 8.52 -15.53
CA SER A 103 6.77 7.73 -16.76
C SER A 103 5.59 6.75 -16.77
N TYR A 104 4.91 6.54 -15.64
CA TYR A 104 3.76 5.65 -15.54
C TYR A 104 2.46 6.38 -15.88
N SER A 105 1.48 5.66 -16.42
CA SER A 105 0.19 6.24 -16.87
C SER A 105 -0.57 6.99 -15.77
N GLY A 106 -0.43 6.56 -14.51
CA GLY A 106 -1.06 7.22 -13.35
C GLY A 106 -0.51 8.62 -13.06
N ALA A 107 0.68 8.98 -13.56
CA ALA A 107 1.25 10.32 -13.36
C ALA A 107 0.35 11.42 -13.97
N ALA A 108 -0.36 11.11 -15.06
CA ALA A 108 -1.29 12.04 -15.70
C ALA A 108 -2.47 12.45 -14.80
N SER A 109 -2.75 11.68 -13.75
CA SER A 109 -3.81 11.97 -12.79
C SER A 109 -3.39 12.97 -11.72
N THR A 110 -2.08 13.27 -11.59
CA THR A 110 -1.55 14.20 -10.60
C THR A 110 -1.23 15.55 -11.25
N THR A 111 -1.88 16.61 -10.78
CA THR A 111 -1.52 17.99 -11.14
C THR A 111 -0.54 18.56 -10.13
N SER A 112 0.62 19.04 -10.61
CA SER A 112 1.67 19.67 -9.79
C SER A 112 2.18 20.93 -10.50
N GLN A 113 2.67 21.90 -9.74
CA GLN A 113 3.36 23.09 -10.28
C GLN A 113 4.81 22.78 -10.71
N GLY A 114 5.30 21.56 -10.46
CA GLY A 114 6.61 21.08 -10.93
C GLY A 114 7.82 21.61 -10.17
N SER A 115 7.62 22.35 -9.07
CA SER A 115 8.70 22.85 -8.22
C SER A 115 8.51 22.32 -6.79
N PRO A 116 9.56 21.75 -6.16
CA PRO A 116 9.47 21.24 -4.80
C PRO A 116 9.06 22.32 -3.78
N GLY A 117 7.83 22.21 -3.25
CA GLY A 117 7.35 23.01 -2.13
C GLY A 117 7.73 22.34 -0.81
N ARG A 118 8.99 22.43 -0.39
CA ARG A 118 9.45 21.80 0.87
C ARG A 118 8.80 22.48 2.07
N ALA A 119 7.92 21.76 2.76
CA ALA A 119 7.33 22.21 4.00
C ALA A 119 8.32 22.06 5.16
N ALA A 120 8.19 22.91 6.19
CA ALA A 120 8.98 22.80 7.41
C ALA A 120 8.51 21.64 8.31
N ASP A 121 7.26 21.22 8.16
CA ASP A 121 6.62 20.13 8.87
C ASP A 121 5.51 19.49 8.02
N VAL A 122 5.00 18.33 8.45
CA VAL A 122 3.97 17.57 7.73
C VAL A 122 2.67 18.36 7.56
N MET A 123 2.31 19.19 8.53
CA MET A 123 1.11 20.02 8.44
C MET A 123 1.26 21.16 7.42
N GLY A 124 2.49 21.60 7.14
CA GLY A 124 2.80 22.56 6.10
C GLY A 124 2.69 21.99 4.69
N ILE A 125 2.64 20.66 4.54
CA ILE A 125 2.41 20.00 3.25
C ILE A 125 0.97 20.21 2.80
N PHE A 126 0.01 20.15 3.73
CA PHE A 126 -1.43 20.13 3.41
C PHE A 126 -2.12 21.49 3.61
N ARG A 127 -1.36 22.59 3.70
CA ARG A 127 -1.86 23.93 4.02
C ARG A 127 -1.73 24.86 2.82
#